data_AF-M5BRB1-F1
#
_entry.id   AF-M5BRB1-F1
#
_cell.length_a   1.000
_cell.length_b   1.000
_cell.length_c   1.000
_cell.angle_alpha   90.00
_cell.angle_beta   90.00
_cell.angle_gamma   90.00
#
_symmetry.space_group_name_H-M   'P 1'
#
loop_
_entity.id
_entity.type
_entity.pdbx_description
1 polymer ?
#
loop_
_entity_poly.entity_id
_entity_poly.type
_entity_poly.pdbx_seq_one_letter_code
_entity_poly.pdbx_strand_id
1 'polypeptide(L)'
;MFPHLSQSYLFFADKLEKANYYLELSIEHASEPLDSRLISHLATAPINDGGQWDMARNLLERYGVVPQAVFPESYSSSNSGGLNSILTSRLREMALQLRDLTNGVGVMRARALKEEFIAEIWKAMSTAIGVPPRPDEKFVWDYKDKDGKVKSWEGTPREFYKAFTSKQYPVSLDRVLI
;
A
#
# COMPACT_ATOMS: atom_id res chain seq x y z
N MET A 1 -10.66 -20.92 14.90
CA MET A 1 -10.20 -20.37 13.61
C MET A 1 -9.02 -19.47 13.89
N PHE A 2 -7.87 -19.65 13.22
CA PHE A 2 -6.80 -18.67 13.34
C PHE A 2 -7.29 -17.35 12.73
N PRO A 3 -7.07 -16.20 13.40
CA PRO A 3 -7.49 -14.94 12.83
C PRO A 3 -6.67 -14.64 11.58
N HIS A 4 -7.35 -14.44 10.45
CA HIS A 4 -6.73 -13.98 9.21
C HIS A 4 -6.34 -12.50 9.36
N LEU A 5 -5.17 -12.12 8.83
CA LEU A 5 -4.77 -10.72 8.70
C LEU A 5 -5.39 -10.12 7.45
N SER A 6 -5.74 -8.83 7.50
CA SER A 6 -6.30 -8.10 6.38
C SER A 6 -5.27 -7.95 5.25
N GLN A 7 -5.51 -8.64 4.14
CA GLN A 7 -4.72 -8.46 2.92
C GLN A 7 -5.10 -7.16 2.22
N SER A 8 -6.40 -6.81 2.20
CA SER A 8 -6.89 -5.53 1.69
C SER A 8 -6.24 -4.31 2.34
N TYR A 9 -5.86 -4.38 3.63
CA TYR A 9 -5.17 -3.30 4.33
C TYR A 9 -3.77 -3.04 3.75
N LEU A 10 -2.98 -4.11 3.57
CA LEU A 10 -1.65 -4.00 2.97
C LEU A 10 -1.73 -3.67 1.48
N PHE A 11 -2.73 -4.18 0.77
CA PHE A 11 -3.01 -3.83 -0.63
C PHE A 11 -3.29 -2.34 -0.81
N PHE A 12 -4.05 -1.72 0.12
CA PHE A 12 -4.27 -0.28 0.11
C PHE A 12 -2.94 0.48 0.27
N ALA A 13 -2.14 0.12 1.29
CA ALA A 13 -0.87 0.79 1.56
C ALA A 13 0.12 0.64 0.38
N ASP A 14 0.23 -0.57 -0.17
CA ASP A 14 1.10 -0.90 -1.30
C ASP A 14 0.78 -0.05 -2.54
N LYS A 15 -0.50 0.05 -2.93
CA LYS A 15 -0.90 0.85 -4.09
C LYS A 15 -0.63 2.32 -3.92
N LEU A 16 -0.88 2.86 -2.72
CA LEU A 16 -0.64 4.27 -2.44
C LEU A 16 0.86 4.60 -2.50
N GLU A 17 1.71 3.74 -1.93
CA GLU A 17 3.17 3.91 -1.96
C GLU A 17 3.73 3.76 -3.38
N LYS A 18 3.23 2.80 -4.17
CA LYS A 18 3.60 2.66 -5.58
C LYS A 18 3.19 3.86 -6.43
N ALA A 19 1.99 4.40 -6.20
CA ALA A 19 1.53 5.63 -6.85
C ALA A 19 2.47 6.79 -6.53
N ASN A 20 2.80 7.00 -5.24
CA ASN A 20 3.75 8.03 -4.81
C ASN A 20 5.14 7.84 -5.42
N TYR A 21 5.64 6.61 -5.43
CA TYR A 21 6.94 6.27 -6.02
C TYR A 21 6.99 6.56 -7.52
N TYR A 22 5.96 6.16 -8.28
CA TYR A 22 5.88 6.43 -9.72
C TYR A 22 5.83 7.93 -10.03
N LEU A 23 5.10 8.71 -9.24
CA LEU A 23 5.03 10.17 -9.42
C LEU A 23 6.36 10.85 -9.04
N GLU A 24 7.06 10.38 -8.01
CA GLU A 24 8.41 10.89 -7.70
C GLU A 24 9.40 10.58 -8.82
N LEU A 25 9.41 9.35 -9.35
CA LEU A 25 10.25 8.99 -10.51
C LEU A 25 9.92 9.83 -11.75
N SER A 26 8.66 10.24 -11.91
CA SER A 26 8.25 11.13 -12.99
C SER A 26 8.88 12.53 -12.85
N ILE A 27 9.04 13.03 -11.62
CA ILE A 27 9.75 14.28 -11.33
C ILE A 27 11.26 14.09 -11.52
N GLU A 28 11.84 13.03 -10.97
CA GLU A 28 13.29 12.76 -11.04
C GLU A 28 13.79 12.60 -12.48
N HIS A 29 12.99 11.96 -13.34
CA HIS A 29 13.34 11.72 -14.73
C HIS A 29 12.64 12.67 -15.70
N ALA A 30 12.21 13.86 -15.24
CA ALA A 30 11.46 14.81 -16.07
C ALA A 30 12.19 15.24 -17.35
N SER A 31 13.53 15.25 -17.34
CA SER A 31 14.36 15.61 -18.50
C SER A 31 14.49 14.50 -19.55
N GLU A 32 14.19 13.25 -19.22
CA GLU A 32 14.24 12.13 -20.17
C GLU A 32 13.14 12.27 -21.23
N PRO A 33 13.37 11.90 -22.49
CA PRO A 33 12.30 11.86 -23.50
C PRO A 33 11.15 10.92 -23.09
N LEU A 34 9.92 11.25 -23.48
CA LEU A 34 8.73 10.44 -23.16
C LEU A 34 8.78 9.05 -23.79
N ASP A 35 9.39 8.92 -24.96
CA ASP A 35 9.59 7.67 -25.70
C ASP A 35 10.88 6.93 -25.28
N SER A 36 11.62 7.44 -24.30
CA SER A 36 12.76 6.72 -23.74
C SER A 36 12.30 5.38 -23.15
N ARG A 37 13.20 4.39 -23.22
CA ARG A 37 12.97 3.05 -22.68
C ARG A 37 12.59 3.10 -21.19
N LEU A 38 13.23 3.97 -20.42
CA LEU A 38 12.98 4.13 -18.99
C LEU A 38 11.56 4.61 -18.73
N ILE A 39 11.16 5.75 -19.32
CA ILE A 39 9.82 6.32 -19.10
C ILE A 39 8.73 5.37 -19.59
N SER A 40 8.93 4.73 -20.75
CA SER A 40 8.01 3.72 -21.27
C SER A 40 7.85 2.53 -20.32
N HIS A 41 8.94 2.05 -19.73
CA HIS A 41 8.90 0.96 -18.75
C HIS A 41 8.14 1.36 -17.48
N LEU A 42 8.47 2.51 -16.88
CA LEU A 42 7.81 3.02 -15.68
C LEU A 42 6.29 3.19 -15.89
N ALA A 43 5.89 3.68 -17.06
CA ALA A 43 4.48 3.90 -17.38
C ALA A 43 3.71 2.60 -17.67
N THR A 44 4.36 1.46 -17.88
CA THR A 44 3.70 0.21 -18.30
C THR A 44 2.69 -0.28 -17.26
N ALA A 45 3.13 -0.45 -16.00
CA ALA A 45 2.30 -1.01 -14.94
C ALA A 45 2.70 -0.41 -13.56
N PRO A 46 2.48 0.91 -13.36
CA PRO A 46 3.03 1.65 -12.22
C PRO A 46 2.51 1.20 -10.85
N ILE A 47 1.35 0.55 -10.81
CA ILE A 47 0.64 0.14 -9.58
C ILE A 47 0.15 -1.31 -9.64
N ASN A 48 0.90 -2.19 -10.31
CA ASN A 48 0.56 -3.61 -10.35
C ASN A 48 0.48 -4.23 -8.93
N ASP A 49 -0.20 -5.36 -8.81
CA ASP A 49 -0.44 -6.03 -7.51
C ASP A 49 0.76 -6.85 -7.02
N GLY A 50 1.75 -7.08 -7.88
CA GLY A 50 2.94 -7.86 -7.55
C GLY A 50 3.90 -7.10 -6.65
N GLY A 51 4.72 -7.81 -5.89
CA GLY A 51 5.71 -7.21 -5.01
C GLY A 51 6.80 -8.20 -4.62
N GLN A 52 7.75 -7.72 -3.83
CA GLN A 52 8.84 -8.53 -3.27
C GLN A 52 8.78 -8.51 -1.74
N TRP A 53 9.47 -9.45 -1.10
CA TRP A 53 9.49 -9.58 0.36
C TRP A 53 9.91 -8.29 1.07
N ASP A 54 10.93 -7.61 0.57
CA ASP A 54 11.39 -6.34 1.16
C ASP A 54 10.32 -5.25 1.12
N MET A 55 9.51 -5.19 0.06
CA MET A 55 8.38 -4.26 -0.04
C MET A 55 7.32 -4.60 1.01
N ALA A 56 6.98 -5.89 1.15
CA ALA A 56 6.04 -6.34 2.17
C ALA A 56 6.52 -6.00 3.58
N ARG A 57 7.80 -6.27 3.90
CA ARG A 57 8.40 -5.88 5.19
C ARG A 57 8.29 -4.37 5.43
N ASN A 58 8.64 -3.55 4.44
CA ASN A 58 8.55 -2.10 4.57
C ASN A 58 7.12 -1.63 4.87
N LEU A 59 6.11 -2.25 4.26
CA LEU A 59 4.71 -1.96 4.55
C LEU A 59 4.31 -2.39 5.97
N LEU A 60 4.74 -3.58 6.41
CA LEU A 60 4.47 -4.08 7.76
C LEU A 60 5.09 -3.16 8.83
N GLU A 61 6.34 -2.76 8.65
CA GLU A 61 7.04 -1.87 9.58
C GLU A 61 6.42 -0.46 9.61
N ARG A 62 6.01 0.05 8.45
CA ARG A 62 5.47 1.42 8.33
C ARG A 62 4.00 1.53 8.69
N TYR A 63 3.17 0.56 8.33
CA TYR A 63 1.70 0.62 8.48
C TYR A 63 1.17 -0.34 9.54
N GLY A 64 1.96 -1.32 9.99
CA GLY A 64 1.48 -2.39 10.84
C GLY A 64 0.56 -3.35 10.10
N VAL A 65 -0.29 -4.05 10.85
CA VAL A 65 -1.32 -4.95 10.31
C VAL A 65 -2.58 -4.88 11.16
N VAL A 66 -3.70 -5.25 10.55
CA VAL A 66 -4.99 -5.39 11.26
C VAL A 66 -5.61 -6.75 10.97
N PRO A 67 -6.47 -7.27 11.87
CA PRO A 67 -7.31 -8.43 11.59
C PRO A 67 -8.21 -8.21 10.36
N GLN A 68 -8.50 -9.28 9.61
CA GLN A 68 -9.41 -9.24 8.46
C GLN A 68 -10.80 -8.69 8.82
N ALA A 69 -11.27 -8.91 10.04
CA ALA A 69 -12.56 -8.41 10.51
C ALA A 69 -12.58 -6.87 10.68
N VAL A 70 -11.41 -6.24 10.87
CA VAL A 70 -11.29 -4.79 11.05
C VAL A 70 -11.28 -4.07 9.70
N PHE A 71 -10.66 -4.68 8.68
CA PHE A 71 -10.70 -4.17 7.31
C PHE A 71 -10.91 -5.35 6.35
N PRO A 72 -12.16 -5.67 5.98
CA PRO A 72 -12.48 -6.84 5.17
C PRO A 72 -12.14 -6.64 3.69
N GLU A 73 -12.29 -7.71 2.90
CA GLU A 73 -12.20 -7.59 1.45
C GLU A 73 -13.43 -6.86 0.89
N SER A 74 -13.21 -6.10 -0.17
CA SER A 74 -14.23 -5.48 -1.01
C SER A 74 -14.21 -6.13 -2.40
N TYR A 75 -15.20 -5.80 -3.25
CA TYR A 75 -15.19 -6.28 -4.63
C TYR A 75 -13.91 -5.87 -5.36
N SER A 76 -13.46 -4.62 -5.22
CA SER A 76 -12.28 -4.11 -5.92
C SER A 76 -10.95 -4.56 -5.31
N SER A 77 -10.90 -5.00 -4.05
CA SER A 77 -9.70 -5.67 -3.51
C SER A 77 -9.61 -7.13 -3.96
N SER A 78 -10.76 -7.78 -4.22
CA SER A 78 -10.80 -9.15 -4.78
C SER A 78 -10.77 -9.20 -6.31
N ASN A 79 -11.09 -8.10 -7.01
CA ASN A 79 -11.10 -7.97 -8.47
C ASN A 79 -10.47 -6.63 -8.89
N SER A 80 -9.16 -6.52 -8.74
CA SER A 80 -8.39 -5.26 -8.85
C SER A 80 -8.25 -4.71 -10.26
N GLY A 81 -8.53 -5.49 -11.31
CA GLY A 81 -8.26 -5.10 -12.71
C GLY A 81 -8.90 -3.77 -13.13
N GLY A 82 -10.16 -3.54 -12.76
CA GLY A 82 -10.86 -2.28 -13.06
C GLY A 82 -10.26 -1.08 -12.32
N LEU A 83 -9.97 -1.24 -11.02
CA LEU A 83 -9.33 -0.21 -10.20
C LEU A 83 -7.95 0.15 -10.75
N ASN A 84 -7.15 -0.86 -11.08
CA ASN A 84 -5.81 -0.70 -11.64
C ASN A 84 -5.83 0.07 -12.95
N SER A 85 -6.78 -0.21 -13.84
CA SER A 85 -6.91 0.49 -15.12
C SER A 85 -7.21 1.99 -14.94
N ILE A 86 -8.16 2.31 -14.07
CA ILE A 86 -8.56 3.70 -13.78
C ILE A 86 -7.41 4.48 -13.14
N LEU A 87 -6.83 3.93 -12.07
CA LEU A 87 -5.73 4.59 -11.36
C LEU A 87 -4.49 4.72 -12.24
N THR A 88 -4.15 3.71 -13.05
CA THR A 88 -3.00 3.78 -13.97
C THR A 88 -3.19 4.90 -15.00
N SER A 89 -4.40 5.04 -15.56
CA SER A 89 -4.70 6.11 -16.52
C SER A 89 -4.54 7.49 -15.87
N ARG A 90 -5.06 7.65 -14.65
CA ARG A 90 -4.95 8.90 -13.91
C ARG A 90 -3.51 9.22 -13.51
N LEU A 91 -2.74 8.23 -13.07
CA LEU A 91 -1.32 8.39 -12.72
C LEU A 91 -0.48 8.80 -13.92
N ARG A 92 -0.75 8.26 -15.11
CA ARG A 92 -0.04 8.66 -16.34
C ARG A 92 -0.31 10.13 -16.69
N GLU A 93 -1.55 10.59 -16.56
CA GLU A 93 -1.89 12.00 -16.73
C GLU A 93 -1.17 12.89 -15.70
N MET A 94 -1.22 12.52 -14.42
CA MET A 94 -0.53 13.22 -13.33
C MET A 94 0.99 13.28 -13.57
N ALA A 95 1.59 12.19 -14.03
CA ALA A 95 3.02 12.13 -14.35
C ALA A 95 3.40 13.14 -15.46
N LEU A 96 2.59 13.28 -16.51
CA LEU A 96 2.82 14.28 -17.56
C LEU A 96 2.80 15.70 -16.97
N GLN A 97 1.80 16.02 -16.15
CA GLN A 97 1.70 17.33 -15.49
C GLN A 97 2.91 17.63 -14.59
N LEU A 98 3.38 16.63 -13.82
CA LEU A 98 4.56 16.78 -12.97
C LEU A 98 5.84 17.01 -13.77
N ARG A 99 5.99 16.34 -14.91
CA ARG A 99 7.15 16.48 -15.79
C ARG A 99 7.20 17.87 -16.42
N ASP A 100 6.07 18.34 -16.95
CA ASP A 100 5.95 19.67 -17.53
C ASP A 100 6.26 20.76 -16.49
N LEU A 101 5.69 20.63 -15.29
CA LEU A 101 5.92 21.58 -14.20
C LEU A 101 7.37 21.56 -13.72
N THR A 102 8.00 20.38 -13.66
CA THR A 102 9.41 20.22 -13.27
C THR A 102 10.34 20.92 -14.27
N ASN A 103 10.12 20.72 -15.58
CA ASN A 103 10.94 21.31 -16.63
C ASN A 103 10.69 22.82 -16.82
N GLY A 104 9.47 23.31 -16.59
CA GLY A 104 9.13 24.72 -16.81
C GLY A 104 9.34 25.62 -15.59
N VAL A 105 9.05 25.11 -14.40
CA VAL A 105 8.84 25.95 -13.21
C VAL A 105 9.67 25.51 -12.00
N GLY A 106 10.02 24.22 -11.93
CA GLY A 106 11.00 23.67 -11.00
C GLY A 106 10.45 22.61 -10.04
N VAL A 107 11.35 21.75 -9.57
CA VAL A 107 11.09 20.53 -8.78
C VAL A 107 10.24 20.76 -7.53
N MET A 108 10.45 21.87 -6.80
CA MET A 108 9.71 22.09 -5.54
C MET A 108 8.20 22.24 -5.76
N ARG A 109 7.79 22.92 -6.83
CA ARG A 109 6.36 23.08 -7.16
C ARG A 109 5.75 21.77 -7.65
N ALA A 110 6.52 20.97 -8.39
CA ALA A 110 6.09 19.62 -8.78
C ALA A 110 5.86 18.72 -7.56
N ARG A 111 6.76 18.74 -6.57
CA ARG A 111 6.56 17.98 -5.33
C ARG A 111 5.35 18.46 -4.52
N ALA A 112 5.07 19.76 -4.48
CA ALA A 112 3.85 20.26 -3.84
C ALA A 112 2.59 19.74 -4.53
N LEU A 113 2.52 19.78 -5.87
CA LEU A 113 1.41 19.24 -6.64
C LEU A 113 1.26 17.71 -6.48
N LYS A 114 2.38 16.99 -6.35
CA LYS A 114 2.37 15.55 -6.11
C LYS A 114 1.60 15.20 -4.83
N GLU A 115 1.75 15.97 -3.76
CA GLU A 115 1.01 15.72 -2.51
C GLU A 115 -0.51 15.84 -2.73
N GLU A 116 -0.96 16.80 -3.55
CA GLU A 116 -2.36 16.93 -3.93
C GLU A 116 -2.84 15.71 -4.76
N PHE A 117 -2.02 15.23 -5.69
CA PHE A 117 -2.32 14.03 -6.47
C PHE A 117 -2.40 12.77 -5.59
N ILE A 118 -1.54 12.63 -4.59
CA ILE A 118 -1.62 11.50 -3.66
C ILE A 118 -2.89 11.55 -2.81
N ALA A 119 -3.33 12.74 -2.39
CA ALA A 119 -4.62 12.90 -1.72
C ALA A 119 -5.79 12.49 -2.64
N GLU A 120 -5.72 12.81 -3.94
CA GLU A 120 -6.72 12.40 -4.92
C GLU A 120 -6.75 10.86 -5.10
N ILE A 121 -5.59 10.23 -5.23
CA ILE A 121 -5.47 8.76 -5.34
C ILE A 121 -6.02 8.09 -4.08
N TRP A 122 -5.68 8.61 -2.89
CA TRP A 122 -6.22 8.12 -1.62
C TRP A 122 -7.75 8.19 -1.59
N LYS A 123 -8.34 9.30 -2.08
CA LYS A 123 -9.80 9.47 -2.16
C LYS A 123 -10.44 8.48 -3.14
N ALA A 124 -9.84 8.27 -4.30
CA ALA A 124 -10.32 7.30 -5.28
C ALA A 124 -10.29 5.87 -4.71
N MET A 125 -9.18 5.50 -4.07
CA MET A 125 -9.04 4.19 -3.44
C MET A 125 -10.01 3.99 -2.28
N SER A 126 -10.13 4.96 -1.37
CA SER A 126 -11.06 4.87 -0.24
C SER A 126 -12.53 4.77 -0.67
N THR A 127 -12.88 5.36 -1.80
CA THR A 127 -14.21 5.20 -2.42
C THR A 127 -14.42 3.76 -2.94
N ALA A 128 -13.39 3.13 -3.48
CA ALA A 128 -13.48 1.81 -4.10
C ALA A 128 -13.38 0.64 -3.11
N ILE A 129 -12.50 0.76 -2.10
CA ILE A 129 -12.16 -0.36 -1.19
C ILE A 129 -12.36 -0.02 0.30
N GLY A 130 -12.91 1.16 0.62
CA GLY A 130 -13.15 1.61 1.99
C GLY A 130 -11.98 2.36 2.60
N VAL A 131 -12.21 2.95 3.77
CA VAL A 131 -11.20 3.72 4.52
C VAL A 131 -10.48 2.79 5.50
N PRO A 132 -9.17 2.50 5.32
CA PRO A 132 -8.43 1.70 6.28
C PRO A 132 -8.19 2.48 7.58
N PRO A 133 -8.09 1.81 8.75
CA PRO A 133 -7.66 2.46 9.98
C PRO A 133 -6.26 3.04 9.81
N ARG A 134 -6.00 4.24 10.35
CA ARG A 134 -4.65 4.83 10.24
C ARG A 134 -3.65 4.03 11.09
N PRO A 135 -2.36 3.97 10.70
CA PRO A 135 -1.34 3.21 11.44
C PRO A 135 -1.18 3.57 12.91
N ASP A 136 -1.54 4.82 13.26
CA ASP A 136 -1.46 5.38 14.61
C ASP A 136 -2.84 5.61 15.24
N GLU A 137 -3.92 5.17 14.58
CA GLU A 137 -5.28 5.24 15.10
C GLU A 137 -5.67 3.93 15.77
N LYS A 138 -6.31 4.04 16.95
CA LYS A 138 -6.73 2.86 17.68
C LYS A 138 -7.95 2.20 17.05
N PHE A 139 -7.98 0.88 17.06
CA PHE A 139 -9.15 0.08 16.78
C PHE A 139 -9.42 -0.89 17.93
N VAL A 140 -10.68 -1.31 18.05
CA VAL A 140 -11.10 -2.39 18.97
C VAL A 140 -11.45 -3.61 18.13
N TRP A 141 -10.98 -4.77 18.54
CA TRP A 141 -11.31 -6.04 17.90
C TRP A 141 -11.70 -7.09 18.93
N ASP A 142 -12.97 -7.45 18.92
CA ASP A 142 -13.51 -8.54 19.72
C ASP A 142 -13.40 -9.86 18.96
N TYR A 143 -12.85 -10.88 19.62
CA TYR A 143 -12.62 -12.19 19.05
C TYR A 143 -12.87 -13.30 20.06
N LYS A 144 -13.16 -14.50 19.56
CA LYS A 144 -13.23 -15.70 20.39
C LYS A 144 -11.90 -16.44 20.32
N ASP A 145 -11.35 -16.80 21.46
CA ASP A 145 -10.19 -17.68 21.50
C ASP A 145 -10.56 -19.13 21.18
N LYS A 146 -9.55 -20.01 21.18
CA LYS A 146 -9.71 -21.44 20.90
C LYS A 146 -10.66 -22.16 21.87
N ASP A 147 -10.88 -21.59 23.07
CA ASP A 147 -11.74 -22.14 24.12
C ASP A 147 -13.14 -21.51 24.08
N GLY A 148 -13.43 -20.70 23.05
CA GLY A 148 -14.71 -20.03 22.86
C GLY A 148 -14.93 -18.80 23.74
N LYS A 149 -13.92 -18.39 24.54
CA LYS A 149 -14.02 -17.22 25.41
C LYS A 149 -13.85 -15.95 24.59
N VAL A 150 -14.75 -14.99 24.82
CA VAL A 150 -14.67 -13.66 24.19
C VAL A 150 -13.50 -12.89 24.81
N LYS A 151 -12.66 -12.34 23.95
CA LYS A 151 -11.55 -11.46 24.27
C LYS A 151 -11.66 -10.21 23.42
N SER A 152 -11.08 -9.12 23.90
CA SER A 152 -10.99 -7.86 23.18
C SER A 152 -9.53 -7.44 23.08
N TRP A 153 -9.16 -6.87 21.95
CA TRP A 153 -7.89 -6.21 21.73
C TRP A 153 -8.13 -4.74 21.38
N GLU A 154 -7.38 -3.84 22.00
CA GLU A 154 -7.40 -2.39 21.68
C GLU A 154 -5.97 -1.91 21.47
N GLY A 155 -5.77 -1.13 20.41
CA GLY A 155 -4.48 -0.50 20.07
C GLY A 155 -4.45 -0.07 18.61
N THR A 156 -3.28 0.33 18.12
CA THR A 156 -3.08 0.75 16.72
C THR A 156 -2.60 -0.40 15.82
N PRO A 157 -2.74 -0.31 14.48
CA PRO A 157 -2.18 -1.32 13.57
C PRO A 157 -0.69 -1.63 13.81
N ARG A 158 0.11 -0.63 14.17
CA ARG A 158 1.53 -0.82 14.51
C ARG A 158 1.73 -1.55 15.84
N GLU A 159 0.93 -1.24 16.84
CA GLU A 159 0.94 -1.96 18.13
C GLU A 159 0.51 -3.41 17.96
N PHE A 160 -0.51 -3.66 17.13
CA PHE A 160 -0.96 -5.00 16.79
C PHE A 160 0.18 -5.80 16.16
N TYR A 161 0.83 -5.24 15.13
CA TYR A 161 1.99 -5.87 14.50
C TYR A 161 3.09 -6.23 15.51
N LYS A 162 3.48 -5.31 16.40
CA LYS A 162 4.51 -5.55 17.43
C LYS A 162 4.10 -6.62 18.44
N ALA A 163 2.83 -6.62 18.87
CA ALA A 163 2.31 -7.57 19.86
C ALA A 163 2.30 -9.02 19.34
N PHE A 164 2.13 -9.22 18.03
CA PHE A 164 1.99 -10.54 17.43
C PHE A 164 3.23 -11.03 16.66
N THR A 165 4.25 -10.20 16.47
CA THR A 165 5.55 -10.59 15.88
C THR A 165 6.66 -10.84 16.89
N SER A 166 6.49 -10.40 18.14
CA SER A 166 7.49 -10.55 19.22
C SER A 166 7.58 -11.96 19.81
N LYS A 167 6.74 -12.91 19.37
CA LYS A 167 6.99 -14.33 19.60
C LYS A 167 8.04 -14.82 18.60
N GLN A 168 9.30 -14.86 19.04
CA GLN A 168 10.32 -15.65 18.35
C GLN A 168 9.79 -17.07 18.20
N TYR A 169 9.52 -17.49 16.95
CA TYR A 169 9.43 -18.90 16.67
C TYR A 169 10.84 -19.45 16.81
N PRO A 170 11.10 -20.38 17.76
CA PRO A 170 12.38 -21.08 17.74
C PRO A 170 12.48 -21.75 16.37
N VAL A 171 13.50 -21.41 15.61
CA VAL A 171 13.85 -22.15 14.40
C VAL A 171 14.22 -23.55 14.90
N SER A 172 13.28 -24.50 14.81
CA SER A 172 13.63 -25.91 14.96
C SER A 172 14.41 -26.29 13.71
N LEU A 173 15.73 -26.19 13.79
CA LEU A 173 16.67 -26.78 12.84
C LEU A 173 16.64 -28.31 12.96
N ASP A 174 15.48 -28.91 12.72
CA ASP A 174 15.36 -30.35 12.59
C ASP A 174 14.76 -30.69 11.22
N ARG A 175 15.67 -31.18 10.38
CA ARG A 175 15.45 -31.94 9.14
C ARG A 175 15.04 -31.14 7.91
N VAL A 176 16.03 -30.86 7.05
CA VAL A 176 16.04 -31.39 5.67
C VAL A 176 17.50 -31.67 5.27
N LEU A 177 17.84 -32.96 5.21
CA LEU A 177 18.84 -33.49 4.29
C LEU A 177 18.18 -33.48 2.90
N ILE A 178 18.61 -32.60 1.99
CA ILE A 178 18.82 -32.82 0.55
C ILE A 178 19.83 -31.76 0.08
#